data_AF-D3CTZ8-F1
#
_entry.id   AF-D3CTZ8-F1
#
_cell.length_a   1.000
_cell.length_b   1.000
_cell.length_c   1.000
_cell.angle_alpha   90.00
_cell.angle_beta   90.00
_cell.angle_gamma   90.00
#
_symmetry.space_group_name_H-M   'P 1'
#
loop_
_entity.id
_entity.type
_entity.pdbx_description
1 polymer ?
#
loop_
_entity_poly.entity_id
_entity_poly.type
_entity_poly.pdbx_seq_one_letter_code
_entity_poly.pdbx_strand_id
1 'polypeptide(L)'
;MAAGTPGEGKEPGSSLSAPASPADLAGADRGEVDARGELDGLDSLDDLMGGPDPRNPPVAAVPAQGLAPAYGPARARGRGYAAPELPAADPLRDRTVRSLGGHLARGAGELMITCGVIVVLFLCYQLWITDIFAARTQDQIRHDLTTAWAQHAVPKPARGGGADPRKRPSVPPVELGDGIAVLRVPRFGTDYAPVVVEGVSTADLRRGPGHFPGSAMPGEIGNFVVSGHRTTYGKPFSRVDELKVGDPIVVEVADRYFTYRVTRSEIVDPHRLDVTYPVPGHLGEAPTKARMTLTTCHPRFSAKSRLIVFAELDETRDKSDGPPPELTGG
;
A
#
# COMPACT_ATOMS: atom_id res chain seq x y z
N MET A 1 -14.52 74.80 -42.22
CA MET A 1 -14.64 75.21 -40.81
C MET A 1 -15.44 74.12 -40.10
N ALA A 2 -14.89 73.64 -38.96
CA ALA A 2 -15.47 72.76 -37.92
C ALA A 2 -16.03 71.37 -38.37
N ALA A 3 -15.37 70.24 -38.06
CA ALA A 3 -15.34 69.51 -36.77
C ALA A 3 -16.72 68.93 -36.40
N GLY A 4 -16.98 67.63 -36.22
CA GLY A 4 -16.12 66.48 -35.94
C GLY A 4 -16.29 66.04 -34.47
N THR A 5 -17.29 65.19 -34.16
CA THR A 5 -17.22 64.02 -33.24
C THR A 5 -18.62 63.41 -32.98
N PRO A 6 -18.73 62.07 -32.79
CA PRO A 6 -19.97 61.35 -32.53
C PRO A 6 -20.07 60.74 -31.11
N GLY A 7 -21.32 60.53 -30.66
CA GLY A 7 -21.78 59.30 -29.98
C GLY A 7 -21.36 59.04 -28.53
N GLU A 8 -22.21 59.45 -27.58
CA GLU A 8 -22.25 58.87 -26.22
C GLU A 8 -22.91 57.48 -26.25
N GLY A 9 -22.09 56.44 -26.07
CA GLY A 9 -22.52 55.07 -25.81
C GLY A 9 -22.69 54.83 -24.32
N LYS A 10 -23.89 54.36 -23.95
CA LYS A 10 -24.33 53.99 -22.61
C LYS A 10 -23.72 52.64 -22.19
N GLU A 11 -22.95 52.63 -21.10
CA GLU A 11 -22.56 51.39 -20.41
C GLU A 11 -23.74 50.74 -19.68
N PRO A 12 -23.83 49.40 -19.64
CA PRO A 12 -24.45 48.69 -18.54
C PRO A 12 -23.39 48.08 -17.63
N GLY A 13 -23.44 48.52 -16.37
CA GLY A 13 -22.54 48.14 -15.29
C GLY A 13 -22.61 46.66 -14.90
N SER A 14 -21.47 46.23 -14.40
CA SER A 14 -21.17 45.01 -13.67
C SER A 14 -21.98 44.90 -12.38
N SER A 15 -22.62 43.75 -12.15
CA SER A 15 -22.95 43.29 -10.81
C SER A 15 -22.27 41.93 -10.59
N LEU A 16 -21.19 41.98 -9.81
CA LEU A 16 -20.50 40.83 -9.26
C LEU A 16 -21.35 40.26 -8.12
N SER A 17 -21.91 39.07 -8.29
CA SER A 17 -22.36 38.25 -7.16
C SER A 17 -21.15 37.61 -6.49
N ALA A 18 -20.96 37.93 -5.22
CA ALA A 18 -19.98 37.28 -4.35
C ALA A 18 -20.37 35.81 -4.07
N PRO A 19 -19.40 34.89 -3.86
CA PRO A 19 -19.70 33.55 -3.39
C PRO A 19 -20.04 33.54 -1.90
N ALA A 20 -20.99 32.67 -1.53
CA ALA A 20 -21.52 32.50 -0.19
C ALA A 20 -20.50 31.96 0.83
N SER A 21 -20.72 32.32 2.09
CA SER A 21 -19.92 31.96 3.27
C SER A 21 -20.23 30.52 3.77
N PRO A 22 -19.32 29.81 4.48
CA PRO A 22 -19.39 28.36 4.74
C PRO A 22 -20.39 27.91 5.83
N ALA A 23 -21.44 28.68 6.14
CA ALA A 23 -22.30 28.40 7.30
C ALA A 23 -23.68 27.78 6.99
N ASP A 24 -24.02 27.56 5.71
CA ASP A 24 -25.41 27.20 5.31
C ASP A 24 -25.63 25.74 4.87
N LEU A 25 -24.76 24.79 5.26
CA LEU A 25 -24.96 23.35 4.95
C LEU A 25 -25.26 22.47 6.17
N ALA A 26 -25.88 23.04 7.21
CA ALA A 26 -26.40 22.27 8.34
C ALA A 26 -27.93 22.15 8.27
N GLY A 27 -28.44 21.20 7.48
CA GLY A 27 -29.87 20.92 7.47
C GLY A 27 -30.33 20.00 6.33
N ALA A 28 -30.00 18.72 6.41
CA ALA A 28 -30.70 17.69 5.64
C ALA A 28 -30.70 16.34 6.39
N ASP A 29 -31.86 16.08 6.98
CA ASP A 29 -32.58 14.82 7.09
C ASP A 29 -31.84 13.52 7.46
N ARG A 30 -32.09 13.03 8.68
CA ARG A 30 -31.70 11.70 9.16
C ARG A 30 -32.81 10.72 8.82
N GLY A 31 -32.62 9.98 7.73
CA GLY A 31 -33.40 8.78 7.42
C GLY A 31 -33.04 7.64 8.37
N GLU A 32 -34.02 7.25 9.18
CA GLU A 32 -34.02 6.08 10.07
C GLU A 32 -34.10 4.79 9.23
N VAL A 33 -33.13 3.89 9.38
CA VAL A 33 -33.16 2.58 8.71
C VAL A 33 -33.34 1.50 9.77
N ASP A 34 -34.48 0.84 9.66
CA ASP A 34 -34.99 -0.23 10.51
C ASP A 34 -34.07 -1.46 10.44
N ALA A 35 -33.61 -1.92 11.61
CA ALA A 35 -32.72 -3.05 11.77
C ALA A 35 -33.50 -4.28 12.25
N ARG A 36 -34.36 -4.87 11.40
CA ARG A 36 -34.97 -6.18 11.65
C ARG A 36 -35.31 -6.93 10.36
N GLY A 37 -34.56 -7.99 10.10
CA GLY A 37 -34.92 -9.05 9.14
C GLY A 37 -33.81 -9.30 8.12
N GLU A 38 -32.92 -10.26 8.42
CA GLU A 38 -32.47 -11.32 7.50
C GLU A 38 -31.37 -12.12 8.25
N LEU A 39 -31.78 -13.13 9.01
CA LEU A 39 -30.88 -14.15 9.54
C LEU A 39 -31.42 -15.49 9.07
N ASP A 40 -31.00 -15.92 7.88
CA ASP A 40 -31.17 -17.29 7.44
C ASP A 40 -30.03 -17.69 6.50
N GLY A 41 -29.39 -18.82 6.80
CA GLY A 41 -28.62 -19.58 5.82
C GLY A 41 -27.10 -19.44 5.81
N LEU A 42 -26.44 -19.80 6.92
CA LEU A 42 -25.08 -20.37 6.86
C LEU A 42 -25.11 -21.71 7.60
N ASP A 43 -25.64 -22.71 6.92
CA ASP A 43 -25.58 -24.10 7.37
C ASP A 43 -24.30 -24.74 6.81
N SER A 44 -23.65 -25.54 7.65
CA SER A 44 -22.47 -26.40 7.41
C SER A 44 -21.07 -25.76 7.34
N LEU A 45 -20.35 -25.95 8.45
CA LEU A 45 -18.89 -25.80 8.63
C LEU A 45 -18.13 -27.10 8.28
N ASP A 46 -18.65 -27.91 7.36
CA ASP A 46 -18.03 -29.21 6.99
C ASP A 46 -17.18 -29.15 5.71
N ASP A 47 -17.32 -28.10 4.88
CA ASP A 47 -16.57 -27.98 3.61
C ASP A 47 -15.21 -27.27 3.71
N LEU A 48 -14.81 -26.83 4.90
CA LEU A 48 -13.55 -26.09 5.13
C LEU A 48 -12.43 -26.92 5.78
N MET A 49 -12.68 -28.19 6.12
CA MET A 49 -11.65 -29.12 6.60
C MET A 49 -11.67 -30.40 5.77
N GLY A 50 -10.79 -30.46 4.77
CA GLY A 50 -10.61 -31.61 3.89
C GLY A 50 -10.49 -32.93 4.65
N GLY A 51 -11.40 -33.85 4.34
CA GLY A 51 -11.39 -35.22 4.82
C GLY A 51 -10.15 -36.02 4.35
N PRO A 52 -9.83 -37.14 5.02
CA PRO A 52 -8.61 -37.89 4.78
C PRO A 52 -8.59 -38.60 3.41
N ASP A 53 -7.44 -38.49 2.73
CA ASP A 53 -7.13 -39.15 1.46
C ASP A 53 -7.06 -40.69 1.61
N PRO A 54 -7.81 -41.48 0.82
CA PRO A 54 -7.83 -42.95 0.91
C PRO A 54 -6.58 -43.66 0.35
N ARG A 55 -5.50 -42.95 -0.02
CA ARG A 55 -4.31 -43.54 -0.67
C ARG A 55 -3.13 -43.88 0.23
N ASN A 56 -3.22 -43.70 1.56
CA ASN A 56 -2.10 -43.99 2.45
C ASN A 56 -2.56 -44.59 3.80
N PRO A 57 -2.62 -45.93 3.96
CA PRO A 57 -2.97 -46.51 5.25
C PRO A 57 -1.81 -46.35 6.25
N PRO A 58 -2.10 -46.16 7.56
CA PRO A 58 -1.06 -46.09 8.58
C PRO A 58 -0.34 -47.44 8.75
N VAL A 59 0.99 -47.37 8.83
CA VAL A 59 1.89 -48.50 9.05
C VAL A 59 1.62 -49.12 10.42
N ALA A 60 1.35 -50.43 10.44
CA ALA A 60 1.11 -51.21 11.63
C ALA A 60 2.34 -51.26 12.55
N ALA A 61 2.13 -51.06 13.85
CA ALA A 61 3.13 -51.25 14.88
C ALA A 61 3.51 -52.74 15.01
N VAL A 62 4.81 -53.02 14.94
CA VAL A 62 5.40 -54.35 15.19
C VAL A 62 5.43 -54.61 16.70
N PRO A 63 4.95 -55.76 17.21
CA PRO A 63 5.12 -56.12 18.61
C PRO A 63 6.56 -56.63 18.84
N ALA A 64 7.28 -55.98 19.75
CA ALA A 64 8.56 -56.50 20.24
C ALA A 64 8.30 -57.71 21.14
N GLN A 65 8.59 -58.90 20.60
CA GLN A 65 8.62 -60.15 21.33
C GLN A 65 9.85 -60.20 22.25
N GLY A 66 9.66 -60.84 23.40
CA GLY A 66 10.62 -60.91 24.49
C GLY A 66 11.85 -61.76 24.22
N LEU A 67 12.90 -61.45 24.97
CA LEU A 67 13.97 -62.41 25.28
C LEU A 67 14.42 -62.17 26.73
N ALA A 68 14.06 -63.12 27.58
CA ALA A 68 14.59 -63.22 28.93
C ALA A 68 15.97 -63.90 28.89
N PRO A 69 16.92 -63.54 29.78
CA PRO A 69 17.93 -64.46 30.22
C PRO A 69 17.54 -65.05 31.58
N ALA A 70 17.50 -66.38 31.62
CA ALA A 70 17.49 -67.15 32.85
C ALA A 70 18.83 -66.99 33.58
N TYR A 71 18.78 -66.55 34.83
CA TYR A 71 19.84 -66.82 35.81
C TYR A 71 19.20 -66.95 37.19
N GLY A 72 19.14 -68.18 37.70
CA GLY A 72 18.68 -68.44 39.06
C GLY A 72 19.77 -68.12 40.09
N PRO A 73 19.40 -67.91 41.36
CA PRO A 73 20.35 -68.09 42.44
C PRO A 73 19.93 -69.21 43.39
N ALA A 74 20.96 -69.97 43.77
CA ALA A 74 20.94 -71.02 44.76
C ALA A 74 20.56 -70.51 46.15
N ARG A 75 19.88 -71.38 46.91
CA ARG A 75 19.68 -71.26 48.35
C ARG A 75 21.02 -71.29 49.08
N ALA A 76 21.25 -70.32 49.97
CA ALA A 76 22.15 -70.46 51.11
C ALA A 76 21.44 -69.99 52.39
N ARG A 77 21.42 -70.87 53.40
CA ARG A 77 20.85 -70.66 54.73
C ARG A 77 21.81 -69.84 55.60
N GLY A 78 21.26 -68.79 56.21
CA GLY A 78 21.38 -68.43 57.64
C GLY A 78 22.76 -68.17 58.27
N ARG A 79 22.92 -66.96 58.85
CA ARG A 79 23.15 -66.75 60.30
C ARG A 79 23.13 -65.25 60.60
N GLY A 80 22.33 -64.84 61.58
CA GLY A 80 22.33 -63.46 62.08
C GLY A 80 23.49 -63.19 63.02
N TYR A 81 23.98 -61.94 63.00
CA TYR A 81 24.49 -61.19 64.15
C TYR A 81 24.24 -59.70 63.90
N ALA A 82 23.96 -58.98 64.98
CA ALA A 82 23.39 -57.65 65.03
C ALA A 82 24.42 -56.50 64.89
N ALA A 83 23.93 -55.40 64.27
CA ALA A 83 24.25 -53.96 64.39
C ALA A 83 25.72 -53.46 64.43
N PRO A 84 26.00 -52.34 63.74
CA PRO A 84 25.79 -51.06 64.40
C PRO A 84 24.85 -50.12 63.61
N GLU A 85 24.03 -49.41 64.39
CA GLU A 85 23.16 -48.31 63.96
C GLU A 85 24.03 -47.17 63.43
N LEU A 86 24.13 -47.06 62.10
CA LEU A 86 24.59 -45.83 61.45
C LEU A 86 23.46 -44.81 61.54
N PRO A 87 23.69 -43.57 62.01
CA PRO A 87 22.66 -42.55 62.01
C PRO A 87 22.14 -42.39 60.58
N ALA A 88 20.83 -42.56 60.42
CA ALA A 88 20.14 -42.39 59.15
C ALA A 88 20.53 -41.02 58.57
N ALA A 89 21.22 -41.04 57.43
CA ALA A 89 21.36 -39.84 56.62
C ALA A 89 19.94 -39.46 56.17
N ASP A 90 19.42 -38.41 56.80
CA ASP A 90 18.09 -37.86 56.55
C ASP A 90 17.98 -37.43 55.06
N PRO A 91 17.25 -38.15 54.18
CA PRO A 91 17.20 -37.80 52.76
C PRO A 91 16.06 -36.81 52.45
N LEU A 92 15.42 -36.23 53.47
CA LEU A 92 14.19 -35.48 53.31
C LEU A 92 14.36 -33.98 53.52
N ARG A 93 15.39 -33.36 52.92
CA ARG A 93 15.41 -31.89 52.88
C ARG A 93 16.18 -31.22 51.75
N ASP A 94 16.03 -31.68 50.50
CA ASP A 94 16.34 -30.78 49.37
C ASP A 94 15.74 -31.16 48.00
N ARG A 95 14.43 -31.44 47.92
CA ARG A 95 13.78 -31.75 46.62
C ARG A 95 12.51 -30.99 46.28
N THR A 96 11.98 -30.17 47.19
CA THR A 96 10.72 -29.45 46.97
C THR A 96 10.88 -28.02 46.43
N VAL A 97 12.05 -27.39 46.62
CA VAL A 97 12.26 -25.99 46.18
C VAL A 97 12.65 -25.88 44.69
N ARG A 98 13.10 -26.97 44.07
CA ARG A 98 13.52 -27.01 42.65
C ARG A 98 12.36 -27.15 41.66
N SER A 99 11.18 -27.60 42.12
CA SER A 99 9.99 -27.80 41.28
C SER A 99 9.27 -26.49 40.94
N LEU A 100 9.06 -25.60 41.93
CA LEU A 100 8.30 -24.37 41.70
C LEU A 100 9.02 -23.39 40.74
N GLY A 101 10.34 -23.24 40.92
CA GLY A 101 11.16 -22.41 40.04
C GLY A 101 11.24 -22.94 38.60
N GLY A 102 11.23 -24.27 38.41
CA GLY A 102 11.21 -24.90 37.10
C GLY A 102 9.90 -24.68 36.34
N HIS A 103 8.75 -24.75 37.03
CA HIS A 103 7.44 -24.47 36.41
C HIS A 103 7.27 -23.00 36.05
N LEU A 104 7.73 -22.08 36.91
CA LEU A 104 7.74 -20.64 36.63
C LEU A 104 8.66 -20.28 35.46
N ALA A 105 9.88 -20.85 35.41
CA ALA A 105 10.81 -20.64 34.31
C ALA A 105 10.26 -21.21 32.98
N ARG A 106 9.59 -22.36 33.02
CA ARG A 106 8.93 -22.95 31.84
C ARG A 106 7.76 -22.09 31.36
N GLY A 107 6.89 -21.63 32.26
CA GLY A 107 5.76 -20.76 31.90
C GLY A 107 6.21 -19.41 31.33
N ALA A 108 7.25 -18.80 31.91
CA ALA A 108 7.84 -17.57 31.37
C ALA A 108 8.50 -17.79 30.01
N GLY A 109 9.20 -18.91 29.82
CA GLY A 109 9.78 -19.29 28.54
C GLY A 109 8.73 -19.53 27.45
N GLU A 110 7.65 -20.25 27.78
CA GLU A 110 6.53 -20.49 26.87
C GLU A 110 5.86 -19.18 26.47
N LEU A 111 5.58 -18.29 27.43
CA LEU A 111 5.02 -16.96 27.14
C LEU A 111 5.92 -16.14 26.20
N MET A 112 7.24 -16.12 26.45
CA MET A 112 8.20 -15.42 25.59
C MET A 112 8.24 -16.00 24.16
N ILE A 113 8.19 -17.33 24.03
CA ILE A 113 8.13 -18.00 22.72
C ILE A 113 6.83 -17.64 22.01
N THR A 114 5.69 -17.70 22.69
CA THR A 114 4.38 -17.33 22.11
C THR A 114 4.37 -15.87 21.67
N CYS A 115 4.85 -14.95 22.51
CA CYS A 115 4.99 -13.54 22.13
C CYS A 115 5.91 -13.36 20.91
N GLY A 116 7.05 -14.06 20.87
CA GLY A 116 7.97 -14.03 19.73
C GLY A 116 7.31 -14.53 18.43
N VAL A 117 6.59 -15.65 18.50
CA VAL A 117 5.85 -16.21 17.35
C VAL A 117 4.78 -15.24 16.87
N ILE A 118 4.02 -14.62 17.77
CA ILE A 118 3.01 -13.61 17.41
C ILE A 118 3.66 -12.41 16.69
N VAL A 119 4.80 -11.93 17.19
CA VAL A 119 5.52 -10.83 16.53
C VAL A 119 6.00 -11.24 15.13
N VAL A 120 6.56 -12.44 14.96
CA VAL A 120 6.98 -12.93 13.64
C VAL A 120 5.79 -13.05 12.69
N LEU A 121 4.67 -13.64 13.15
CA LEU A 121 3.45 -13.73 12.34
C LEU A 121 2.89 -12.36 11.95
N PHE A 122 2.93 -11.39 12.86
CA PHE A 122 2.52 -10.01 12.58
C PHE A 122 3.42 -9.35 11.53
N LEU A 123 4.74 -9.56 11.59
CA LEU A 123 5.67 -9.08 10.56
C LEU A 123 5.41 -9.76 9.22
N CYS A 124 5.15 -11.07 9.21
CA CYS A 124 4.75 -11.80 8.00
C CYS A 124 3.47 -11.24 7.40
N TYR A 125 2.49 -10.92 8.24
CA TYR A 125 1.26 -10.27 7.81
C TYR A 125 1.54 -8.89 7.16
N GLN A 126 2.33 -8.04 7.81
CA GLN A 126 2.64 -6.68 7.34
C GLN A 126 3.48 -6.61 6.07
N LEU A 127 4.27 -7.64 5.76
CA LEU A 127 5.24 -7.58 4.65
C LEU A 127 4.84 -8.44 3.45
N TRP A 128 3.97 -9.45 3.63
CA TRP A 128 3.52 -10.33 2.55
C TRP A 128 2.00 -10.31 2.37
N ILE A 129 1.23 -10.47 3.44
CA ILE A 129 -0.23 -10.57 3.33
C ILE A 129 -0.84 -9.24 2.86
N THR A 130 -0.40 -8.11 3.41
CA THR A 130 -0.87 -6.79 2.95
C THR A 130 -0.54 -6.51 1.50
N ASP A 131 0.58 -7.05 1.00
CA ASP A 131 1.01 -6.85 -0.39
C ASP A 131 0.13 -7.64 -1.36
N ILE A 132 -0.30 -8.84 -0.98
CA ILE A 132 -1.27 -9.63 -1.75
C ILE A 132 -2.62 -8.91 -1.82
N PHE A 133 -3.10 -8.36 -0.70
CA PHE A 133 -4.36 -7.59 -0.71
C PHE A 133 -4.24 -6.33 -1.57
N ALA A 134 -3.14 -5.58 -1.44
CA ALA A 134 -2.91 -4.40 -2.26
C ALA A 134 -2.84 -4.74 -3.76
N ALA A 135 -2.22 -5.86 -4.14
CA ALA A 135 -2.18 -6.32 -5.53
C ALA A 135 -3.59 -6.60 -6.09
N ARG A 136 -4.43 -7.32 -5.34
CA ARG A 136 -5.83 -7.58 -5.74
C ARG A 136 -6.64 -6.30 -5.90
N THR A 137 -6.48 -5.37 -4.96
CA THR A 137 -7.14 -4.07 -5.04
C THR A 137 -6.65 -3.25 -6.24
N GLN A 138 -5.36 -3.28 -6.55
CA GLN A 138 -4.80 -2.64 -7.73
C GLN A 138 -5.34 -3.24 -9.04
N ASP A 139 -5.54 -4.56 -9.11
CA ASP A 139 -6.11 -5.21 -10.29
C ASP A 139 -7.57 -4.79 -10.52
N GLN A 140 -8.36 -4.67 -9.45
CA GLN A 140 -9.73 -4.13 -9.51
C GLN A 140 -9.73 -2.68 -10.01
N ILE A 141 -8.94 -1.80 -9.39
CA ILE A 141 -8.87 -0.38 -9.78
C ILE A 141 -8.39 -0.23 -11.22
N ARG A 142 -7.44 -1.07 -11.66
CA ARG A 142 -6.97 -1.07 -13.06
C ARG A 142 -8.09 -1.46 -14.01
N HIS A 143 -8.90 -2.46 -13.67
CA HIS A 143 -10.04 -2.87 -14.46
C HIS A 143 -11.08 -1.75 -14.59
N ASP A 144 -11.42 -1.12 -13.47
CA ASP A 144 -12.38 -0.01 -13.42
C ASP A 144 -11.86 1.19 -14.22
N LEU A 145 -10.59 1.55 -14.05
CA LEU A 145 -9.93 2.63 -14.78
C LEU A 145 -9.93 2.38 -16.30
N THR A 146 -9.59 1.16 -16.71
CA THR A 146 -9.56 0.79 -18.13
C THR A 146 -10.96 0.80 -18.73
N THR A 147 -11.96 0.36 -17.96
CA THR A 147 -13.36 0.40 -18.36
C THR A 147 -13.86 1.84 -18.52
N ALA A 148 -13.54 2.72 -17.57
CA ALA A 148 -13.85 4.14 -17.65
C ALA A 148 -13.19 4.80 -18.86
N TRP A 149 -11.91 4.49 -19.12
CA TRP A 149 -11.21 4.98 -20.32
C TRP A 149 -11.85 4.48 -21.62
N ALA A 150 -12.34 3.24 -21.66
CA ALA A 150 -13.03 2.70 -22.82
C ALA A 150 -14.39 3.37 -23.06
N GLN A 151 -15.13 3.66 -21.99
CA GLN A 151 -16.43 4.36 -22.05
C GLN A 151 -16.29 5.83 -22.46
N HIS A 152 -15.20 6.49 -22.04
CA HIS A 152 -14.91 7.89 -22.32
C HIS A 152 -13.92 8.11 -23.47
N ALA A 153 -13.60 7.07 -24.25
CA ALA A 153 -12.67 7.17 -25.38
C ALA A 153 -13.21 8.18 -26.40
N VAL A 154 -12.61 9.37 -26.41
CA VAL A 154 -13.00 10.49 -27.28
C VAL A 154 -12.86 10.05 -28.74
N PRO A 155 -13.92 10.19 -29.57
CA PRO A 155 -13.81 9.94 -31.01
C PRO A 155 -12.71 10.85 -31.59
N LYS A 156 -11.81 10.27 -32.40
CA LYS A 156 -10.78 10.99 -33.14
C LYS A 156 -11.34 12.30 -33.67
N PRO A 157 -10.77 13.48 -33.34
CA PRO A 157 -11.34 14.74 -33.79
C PRO A 157 -11.41 14.73 -35.32
N ALA A 158 -12.60 14.99 -35.86
CA ALA A 158 -12.76 15.23 -37.27
C ALA A 158 -11.80 16.35 -37.67
N ARG A 159 -11.02 16.09 -38.72
CA ARG A 159 -9.98 16.97 -39.27
C ARG A 159 -10.63 18.32 -39.64
N GLY A 160 -10.68 19.28 -38.72
CA GLY A 160 -11.36 20.57 -38.95
C GLY A 160 -11.63 21.46 -37.73
N GLY A 161 -11.58 20.97 -36.50
CA GLY A 161 -11.79 21.80 -35.29
C GLY A 161 -10.47 22.30 -34.68
N GLY A 162 -10.17 23.60 -34.82
CA GLY A 162 -8.92 24.25 -34.39
C GLY A 162 -8.67 24.38 -32.87
N ALA A 163 -9.14 23.44 -32.05
CA ALA A 163 -8.77 23.40 -30.64
C ALA A 163 -7.45 22.64 -30.45
N ASP A 164 -6.41 23.32 -29.95
CA ASP A 164 -5.11 22.72 -29.64
C ASP A 164 -5.30 21.49 -28.74
N PRO A 165 -4.97 20.27 -29.21
CA PRO A 165 -5.09 19.06 -28.42
C PRO A 165 -4.39 19.17 -27.06
N ARG A 166 -3.29 19.92 -26.98
CA ARG A 166 -2.48 20.09 -25.76
C ARG A 166 -3.18 20.83 -24.61
N LYS A 167 -4.33 21.49 -24.87
CA LYS A 167 -5.06 22.28 -23.86
C LYS A 167 -6.32 21.60 -23.30
N ARG A 168 -6.64 20.36 -23.70
CA ARG A 168 -7.78 19.63 -23.14
C ARG A 168 -7.38 18.96 -21.83
N PRO A 169 -8.25 18.99 -20.79
CA PRO A 169 -8.06 18.17 -19.61
C PRO A 169 -7.97 16.70 -20.03
N SER A 170 -6.84 16.05 -19.77
CA SER A 170 -6.57 14.66 -20.16
C SER A 170 -7.10 13.64 -19.15
N VAL A 171 -7.63 14.12 -18.01
CA VAL A 171 -8.25 13.30 -16.98
C VAL A 171 -9.67 13.83 -16.74
N PRO A 172 -10.71 12.97 -16.77
CA PRO A 172 -12.08 13.36 -16.43
C PRO A 172 -12.18 13.81 -14.95
N PRO A 173 -13.26 14.48 -14.51
CA PRO A 173 -13.47 14.80 -13.10
C PRO A 173 -13.37 13.52 -12.26
N VAL A 174 -12.52 13.53 -11.23
CA VAL A 174 -12.18 12.35 -10.44
C VAL A 174 -12.73 12.50 -9.02
N GLU A 175 -13.36 11.44 -8.49
CA GLU A 175 -13.72 11.37 -7.07
C GLU A 175 -12.55 10.82 -6.24
N LEU A 176 -12.51 11.18 -4.95
CA LEU A 176 -11.49 10.67 -4.03
C LEU A 176 -11.51 9.14 -4.01
N GLY A 177 -10.34 8.54 -4.23
CA GLY A 177 -10.14 7.09 -4.28
C GLY A 177 -10.26 6.47 -5.67
N ASP A 178 -10.64 7.20 -6.71
CA ASP A 178 -10.67 6.65 -8.07
C ASP A 178 -9.27 6.59 -8.68
N GLY A 179 -9.07 5.64 -9.60
CA GLY A 179 -7.85 5.59 -10.40
C GLY A 179 -7.80 6.76 -11.38
N ILE A 180 -6.66 7.44 -11.48
CA ILE A 180 -6.49 8.60 -12.38
C ILE A 180 -5.51 8.34 -13.52
N ALA A 181 -4.49 7.52 -13.26
CA ALA A 181 -3.40 7.29 -14.18
C ALA A 181 -2.67 5.98 -13.84
N VAL A 182 -1.95 5.43 -14.80
CA VAL A 182 -1.01 4.32 -14.58
C VAL A 182 0.41 4.89 -14.58
N LEU A 183 1.16 4.63 -13.51
CA LEU A 183 2.55 5.07 -13.39
C LEU A 183 3.48 3.97 -13.89
N ARG A 184 4.35 4.28 -14.86
CA ARG A 184 5.33 3.36 -15.42
C ARG A 184 6.74 3.91 -15.27
N VAL A 185 7.65 3.07 -14.79
CA VAL A 185 9.04 3.45 -14.54
C VAL A 185 9.95 2.35 -15.07
N PRO A 186 10.51 2.50 -16.29
CA PRO A 186 11.34 1.47 -16.93
C PRO A 186 12.46 0.93 -16.05
N ARG A 187 13.10 1.79 -15.25
CA ARG A 187 14.16 1.38 -14.31
C ARG A 187 13.68 0.34 -13.28
N PHE A 188 12.39 0.32 -12.96
CA PHE A 188 11.82 -0.65 -12.03
C PHE A 188 11.42 -1.97 -12.70
N GLY A 189 11.53 -2.06 -14.03
CA GLY A 189 11.12 -3.19 -14.85
C GLY A 189 9.92 -2.86 -15.74
N THR A 190 9.78 -3.59 -16.83
CA THR A 190 8.73 -3.39 -17.85
C THR A 190 7.31 -3.56 -17.29
N ASP A 191 7.16 -4.39 -16.26
CA ASP A 191 5.87 -4.72 -15.66
C ASP A 191 5.46 -3.76 -14.53
N TYR A 192 6.33 -2.80 -14.18
CA TYR A 192 6.01 -1.81 -13.15
C TYR A 192 4.94 -0.84 -13.67
N ALA A 193 3.70 -1.03 -13.23
CA ALA A 193 2.55 -0.27 -13.68
C ALA A 193 1.47 -0.04 -12.60
N PRO A 194 1.79 0.44 -11.37
CA PRO A 194 0.76 0.74 -10.38
C PRO A 194 -0.17 1.86 -10.85
N VAL A 195 -1.45 1.72 -10.54
CA VAL A 195 -2.47 2.74 -10.74
C VAL A 195 -2.36 3.77 -9.62
N VAL A 196 -2.25 5.05 -10.01
CA VAL A 196 -2.35 6.20 -9.11
C VAL A 196 -3.82 6.45 -8.80
N VAL A 197 -4.17 6.51 -7.53
CA VAL A 197 -5.51 6.87 -7.05
C VAL A 197 -5.57 8.36 -6.68
N GLU A 198 -6.74 8.98 -6.70
CA GLU A 198 -6.94 10.32 -6.15
C GLU A 198 -6.97 10.27 -4.61
N GLY A 199 -6.20 11.10 -3.93
CA GLY A 199 -6.15 11.14 -2.47
C GLY A 199 -4.88 10.54 -1.86
N VAL A 200 -4.54 11.02 -0.67
CA VAL A 200 -3.34 10.62 0.09
C VAL A 200 -3.66 10.23 1.53
N SER A 201 -4.92 9.91 1.83
CA SER A 201 -5.30 9.39 3.15
C SER A 201 -4.71 7.99 3.38
N THR A 202 -4.75 7.51 4.62
CA THR A 202 -4.35 6.13 4.91
C THR A 202 -5.21 5.11 4.16
N ALA A 203 -6.49 5.42 3.89
CA ALA A 203 -7.36 4.53 3.12
C ALA A 203 -6.94 4.48 1.64
N ASP A 204 -6.57 5.63 1.06
CA ASP A 204 -6.17 5.74 -0.36
C ASP A 204 -4.82 5.06 -0.60
N LEU A 205 -3.82 5.35 0.26
CA LEU A 205 -2.46 4.84 0.09
C LEU A 205 -2.34 3.32 0.29
N ARG A 206 -3.31 2.70 0.98
CA ARG A 206 -3.43 1.23 1.07
C ARG A 206 -3.78 0.60 -0.28
N ARG A 207 -4.45 1.36 -1.14
CA ARG A 207 -4.91 0.92 -2.45
C ARG A 207 -3.87 1.12 -3.53
N GLY A 208 -2.92 2.05 -3.37
CA GLY A 208 -1.88 2.34 -4.35
C GLY A 208 -1.12 3.64 -4.08
N PRO A 209 -0.23 4.07 -4.99
CA PRO A 209 0.26 5.45 -4.97
C PRO A 209 -0.92 6.43 -5.13
N GLY A 210 -0.91 7.51 -4.38
CA GLY A 210 -1.99 8.50 -4.30
C GLY A 210 -1.58 9.87 -4.80
N HIS A 211 -2.38 10.49 -5.65
CA HIS A 211 -2.24 11.88 -6.05
C HIS A 211 -2.67 12.82 -4.92
N PHE A 212 -1.86 13.84 -4.67
CA PHE A 212 -2.14 14.84 -3.64
C PHE A 212 -3.27 15.78 -4.10
N PRO A 213 -4.44 15.79 -3.44
CA PRO A 213 -5.57 16.58 -3.89
C PRO A 213 -5.25 18.08 -3.97
N GLY A 214 -5.65 18.71 -5.06
CA GLY A 214 -5.37 20.12 -5.35
C GLY A 214 -3.97 20.40 -5.93
N SER A 215 -3.13 19.38 -6.12
CA SER A 215 -1.94 19.48 -6.98
C SER A 215 -2.31 19.37 -8.46
N ALA A 216 -1.37 19.68 -9.36
CA ALA A 216 -1.65 19.73 -10.81
C ALA A 216 -1.88 18.32 -11.37
N MET A 217 -2.74 18.15 -12.38
CA MET A 217 -2.93 16.86 -13.03
C MET A 217 -1.77 16.50 -13.97
N PRO A 218 -1.63 15.23 -14.40
CA PRO A 218 -0.58 14.83 -15.34
C PRO A 218 -0.57 15.70 -16.60
N GLY A 219 0.59 16.30 -16.90
CA GLY A 219 0.83 17.14 -18.08
C GLY A 219 0.55 18.63 -17.85
N GLU A 220 -0.10 18.99 -16.76
CA GLU A 220 -0.44 20.38 -16.46
C GLU A 220 0.75 21.18 -15.92
N ILE A 221 0.75 22.49 -16.22
CA ILE A 221 1.71 23.42 -15.64
C ILE A 221 1.46 23.51 -14.14
N GLY A 222 2.50 23.26 -13.35
CA GLY A 222 2.40 23.11 -11.90
C GLY A 222 3.22 21.93 -11.42
N ASN A 223 2.70 21.24 -10.41
CA ASN A 223 3.36 20.11 -9.78
C ASN A 223 2.35 18.97 -9.56
N PHE A 224 2.50 17.88 -10.30
CA PHE A 224 1.77 16.63 -10.10
C PHE A 224 2.43 15.84 -8.98
N VAL A 225 1.81 15.84 -7.81
CA VAL A 225 2.39 15.27 -6.59
C VAL A 225 1.80 13.90 -6.32
N VAL A 226 2.64 12.88 -6.24
CA VAL A 226 2.22 11.49 -5.97
C VAL A 226 2.94 10.97 -4.74
N SER A 227 2.19 10.43 -3.79
CA SER A 227 2.69 9.84 -2.54
C SER A 227 2.51 8.32 -2.57
N GLY A 228 3.45 7.57 -2.02
CA GLY A 228 3.34 6.11 -2.04
C GLY A 228 4.13 5.43 -0.93
N HIS A 229 3.65 4.26 -0.50
CA HIS A 229 4.34 3.47 0.51
C HIS A 229 5.68 2.93 0.01
N ARG A 230 6.67 2.92 0.91
CA ARG A 230 8.00 2.36 0.64
C ARG A 230 8.18 0.92 1.08
N THR A 231 7.32 0.40 1.96
CA THR A 231 7.57 -0.86 2.68
C THR A 231 6.39 -1.82 2.70
N THR A 232 5.18 -1.31 2.87
CA THR A 232 3.94 -2.09 2.97
C THR A 232 3.01 -1.82 1.78
N TYR A 233 1.90 -2.56 1.70
CA TYR A 233 0.81 -2.37 0.72
C TYR A 233 1.30 -2.37 -0.72
N GLY A 234 2.03 -3.41 -1.11
CA GLY A 234 2.61 -3.56 -2.46
C GLY A 234 3.82 -2.65 -2.69
N LYS A 235 4.09 -1.71 -1.78
CA LYS A 235 5.30 -0.88 -1.69
C LYS A 235 5.70 -0.27 -3.04
N PRO A 236 4.81 0.49 -3.71
CA PRO A 236 5.05 1.00 -5.05
C PRO A 236 6.33 1.83 -5.11
N PHE A 237 6.69 2.56 -4.05
CA PHE A 237 7.88 3.41 -4.02
C PHE A 237 9.08 2.79 -3.30
N SER A 238 9.11 1.47 -3.12
CA SER A 238 10.22 0.75 -2.47
C SER A 238 11.60 0.96 -3.12
N ARG A 239 11.62 1.30 -4.41
CA ARG A 239 12.82 1.46 -5.26
C ARG A 239 13.03 2.88 -5.77
N VAL A 240 12.26 3.86 -5.28
CA VAL A 240 12.37 5.27 -5.72
C VAL A 240 13.75 5.87 -5.49
N ASP A 241 14.54 5.34 -4.55
CA ASP A 241 15.94 5.70 -4.35
C ASP A 241 16.90 5.19 -5.45
N GLU A 242 16.46 4.29 -6.32
CA GLU A 242 17.26 3.82 -7.46
C GLU A 242 17.19 4.78 -8.66
N LEU A 243 16.23 5.71 -8.66
CA LEU A 243 16.06 6.71 -9.71
C LEU A 243 17.26 7.68 -9.74
N LYS A 244 17.70 7.97 -10.95
CA LYS A 244 18.81 8.86 -11.29
C LYS A 244 18.30 9.99 -12.18
N VAL A 245 19.03 11.09 -12.18
CA VAL A 245 18.76 12.22 -13.08
C VAL A 245 18.71 11.74 -14.53
N GLY A 246 17.67 12.16 -15.25
CA GLY A 246 17.40 11.78 -16.64
C GLY A 246 16.50 10.56 -16.82
N ASP A 247 16.27 9.76 -15.77
CA ASP A 247 15.40 8.60 -15.88
C ASP A 247 13.95 8.98 -16.20
N PRO A 248 13.29 8.22 -17.08
CA PRO A 248 11.90 8.46 -17.43
C PRO A 248 10.94 7.92 -16.35
N ILE A 249 9.96 8.73 -16.03
CA ILE A 249 8.75 8.38 -15.27
C ILE A 249 7.58 8.68 -16.21
N VAL A 250 6.94 7.64 -16.72
CA VAL A 250 5.84 7.77 -17.69
C VAL A 250 4.51 7.66 -16.96
N VAL A 251 3.67 8.67 -17.11
CA VAL A 251 2.31 8.69 -16.60
C VAL A 251 1.35 8.45 -17.76
N GLU A 252 0.67 7.31 -17.74
CA GLU A 252 -0.31 6.92 -18.74
C GLU A 252 -1.72 7.31 -18.27
N VAL A 253 -2.44 8.05 -19.12
CA VAL A 253 -3.86 8.41 -18.94
C VAL A 253 -4.71 7.87 -20.09
N ALA A 254 -5.99 8.21 -20.17
CA ALA A 254 -6.93 7.64 -21.14
C ALA A 254 -6.48 7.75 -22.61
N ASP A 255 -5.94 8.92 -22.99
CA ASP A 255 -5.63 9.28 -24.37
C ASP A 255 -4.14 9.56 -24.61
N ARG A 256 -3.31 9.65 -23.56
CA ARG A 256 -1.93 10.14 -23.62
C ARG A 256 -0.94 9.42 -22.72
N TYR A 257 0.33 9.58 -23.06
CA TYR A 257 1.48 9.37 -22.20
C TYR A 257 2.17 10.71 -21.91
N PHE A 258 2.49 10.95 -20.64
CA PHE A 258 3.32 12.06 -20.19
C PHE A 258 4.64 11.51 -19.65
N THR A 259 5.74 11.78 -20.34
CA THR A 259 7.08 11.36 -19.92
C THR A 259 7.73 12.48 -19.13
N TYR A 260 7.94 12.26 -17.83
CA TYR A 260 8.73 13.14 -16.98
C TYR A 260 10.15 12.60 -16.84
N ARG A 261 11.15 13.48 -16.80
CA ARG A 261 12.54 13.11 -16.51
C ARG A 261 12.94 13.58 -15.13
N VAL A 262 13.50 12.66 -14.34
CA VAL A 262 14.02 12.97 -13.00
C VAL A 262 15.07 14.06 -13.09
N THR A 263 14.93 15.11 -12.30
CA THR A 263 15.87 16.25 -12.27
C THR A 263 16.76 16.21 -11.04
N ARG A 264 16.21 15.82 -9.89
CA ARG A 264 16.96 15.68 -8.62
C ARG A 264 16.16 14.87 -7.60
N SER A 265 16.82 14.47 -6.53
CA SER A 265 16.19 13.88 -5.34
C SER A 265 16.81 14.44 -4.06
N GLU A 266 16.07 14.38 -2.96
CA GLU A 266 16.55 14.82 -1.65
C GLU A 266 15.79 14.13 -0.51
N ILE A 267 16.40 14.14 0.68
CA ILE A 267 15.78 13.67 1.91
C ILE A 267 15.42 14.88 2.76
N VAL A 268 14.15 14.98 3.15
CA VAL A 268 13.61 16.15 3.84
C VAL A 268 12.89 15.75 5.13
N ASP A 269 12.65 16.73 6.00
CA ASP A 269 11.80 16.56 7.16
C ASP A 269 10.35 16.22 6.75
N PRO A 270 9.62 15.36 7.49
CA PRO A 270 8.24 15.01 7.15
C PRO A 270 7.26 16.18 7.04
N HIS A 271 7.57 17.33 7.65
CA HIS A 271 6.73 18.54 7.64
C HIS A 271 7.12 19.55 6.56
N ARG A 272 8.09 19.22 5.70
CA ARG A 272 8.54 20.07 4.59
C ARG A 272 7.53 20.01 3.44
N LEU A 273 6.40 20.73 3.61
CA LEU A 273 5.24 20.75 2.72
C LEU A 273 5.50 21.52 1.42
N ASP A 274 6.48 22.41 1.40
CA ASP A 274 6.80 23.23 0.24
C ASP A 274 7.29 22.44 -0.99
N VAL A 275 7.62 21.15 -0.85
CA VAL A 275 7.82 20.26 -2.02
C VAL A 275 6.56 20.05 -2.85
N THR A 276 5.38 20.20 -2.26
CA THR A 276 4.10 19.95 -2.94
C THR A 276 3.57 21.20 -3.63
N TYR A 277 4.21 22.36 -3.44
CA TYR A 277 3.79 23.60 -4.09
C TYR A 277 3.90 23.52 -5.62
N PRO A 278 3.14 24.34 -6.37
CA PRO A 278 3.20 24.36 -7.83
C PRO A 278 4.61 24.60 -8.38
N VAL A 279 5.42 25.37 -7.65
CA VAL A 279 6.87 25.45 -7.82
C VAL A 279 7.52 24.91 -6.54
N PRO A 280 8.10 23.70 -6.55
CA PRO A 280 8.63 23.08 -5.34
C PRO A 280 9.68 23.95 -4.62
N GLY A 281 9.42 24.28 -3.35
CA GLY A 281 10.27 25.14 -2.52
C GLY A 281 9.97 26.64 -2.60
N HIS A 282 9.01 27.07 -3.43
CA HIS A 282 8.75 28.49 -3.69
C HIS A 282 7.26 28.81 -3.49
N LEU A 283 6.92 29.39 -2.34
CA LEU A 283 5.53 29.76 -2.02
C LEU A 283 5.09 30.97 -2.86
N GLY A 284 3.94 30.85 -3.53
CA GLY A 284 3.32 31.95 -4.29
C GLY A 284 3.97 32.23 -5.65
N GLU A 285 4.99 31.48 -6.05
CA GLU A 285 5.57 31.59 -7.39
C GLU A 285 4.63 30.94 -8.42
N ALA A 286 4.36 31.66 -9.51
CA ALA A 286 3.53 31.16 -10.60
C ALA A 286 4.27 30.06 -11.37
N PRO A 287 3.70 28.86 -11.54
CA PRO A 287 4.36 27.80 -12.28
C PRO A 287 4.40 28.11 -13.77
N THR A 288 5.55 27.83 -14.39
CA THR A 288 5.76 27.98 -15.85
C THR A 288 6.08 26.64 -16.54
N LYS A 289 6.30 25.59 -15.75
CA LYS A 289 6.71 24.25 -16.20
C LYS A 289 5.78 23.21 -15.60
N ALA A 290 5.56 22.12 -16.32
CA ALA A 290 4.89 20.93 -15.81
C ALA A 290 5.92 20.07 -15.06
N ARG A 291 5.73 19.88 -13.76
CA ARG A 291 6.62 19.13 -12.88
C ARG A 291 5.88 17.97 -12.24
N MET A 292 6.64 16.99 -11.77
CA MET A 292 6.14 15.88 -10.98
C MET A 292 6.99 15.72 -9.72
N THR A 293 6.34 15.42 -8.60
CA THR A 293 7.01 15.17 -7.32
C THR A 293 6.55 13.82 -6.76
N LEU A 294 7.47 12.88 -6.58
CA LEU A 294 7.22 11.63 -5.86
C LEU A 294 7.62 11.79 -4.40
N THR A 295 6.74 11.39 -3.48
CA THR A 295 7.02 11.44 -2.03
C THR A 295 6.88 10.05 -1.39
N THR A 296 7.82 9.70 -0.51
CA THR A 296 7.76 8.45 0.25
C THR A 296 8.50 8.53 1.58
N CYS A 297 8.26 7.58 2.48
CA CYS A 297 8.94 7.49 3.78
C CYS A 297 10.43 7.14 3.64
N HIS A 298 11.28 7.65 4.53
CA HIS A 298 12.70 7.35 4.57
C HIS A 298 13.24 7.29 6.00
N PRO A 299 14.25 6.43 6.30
CA PRO A 299 14.73 5.29 5.50
C PRO A 299 13.69 4.17 5.41
N ARG A 300 14.01 3.04 4.75
CA ARG A 300 13.09 1.88 4.72
C ARG A 300 12.74 1.45 6.16
N PHE A 301 11.51 1.01 6.38
CA PHE A 301 11.00 0.62 7.70
C PHE A 301 10.92 1.77 8.74
N SER A 302 11.08 3.02 8.31
CA SER A 302 10.97 4.19 9.18
C SER A 302 10.23 5.33 8.48
N ALA A 303 9.53 6.15 9.26
CA ALA A 303 8.86 7.37 8.78
C ALA A 303 9.60 8.66 9.24
N LYS A 304 10.86 8.53 9.69
CA LYS A 304 11.66 9.62 10.28
C LYS A 304 11.84 10.80 9.33
N SER A 305 12.01 10.54 8.05
CA SER A 305 12.14 11.56 7.01
C SER A 305 11.32 11.17 5.77
N ARG A 306 11.39 11.99 4.74
CA ARG A 306 10.80 11.71 3.42
C ARG A 306 11.86 11.76 2.34
N LEU A 307 11.83 10.78 1.44
CA LEU A 307 12.57 10.84 0.19
C LEU A 307 11.65 11.49 -0.84
N ILE A 308 12.16 12.53 -1.49
CA ILE A 308 11.46 13.29 -2.53
C ILE A 308 12.24 13.17 -3.83
N VAL A 309 11.54 12.85 -4.91
CA VAL A 309 12.09 12.85 -6.28
C VAL A 309 11.33 13.87 -7.10
N PHE A 310 12.06 14.75 -7.75
CA PHE A 310 11.52 15.76 -8.65
C PHE A 310 11.78 15.35 -10.09
N ALA A 311 10.80 15.60 -10.94
CA ALA A 311 10.89 15.40 -12.37
C ALA A 311 10.21 16.55 -13.12
N GLU A 312 10.62 16.77 -14.35
CA GLU A 312 10.04 17.78 -15.25
C GLU A 312 9.52 17.09 -16.51
N LEU A 313 8.40 17.57 -17.05
CA LEU A 313 7.80 17.01 -18.26
C LEU A 313 8.75 17.21 -19.45
N ASP A 314 9.04 16.12 -20.16
CA ASP A 314 9.91 16.08 -21.33
C ASP A 314 9.11 15.88 -22.62
N GLU A 315 8.17 14.92 -22.61
CA GLU A 315 7.35 14.60 -23.78
C GLU A 315 5.88 14.39 -23.39
N THR A 316 4.97 14.83 -24.26
CA THR A 316 3.57 14.42 -24.28
C THR A 316 3.30 13.71 -25.59
N ARG A 317 2.76 12.50 -25.51
CA ARG A 317 2.52 11.63 -26.66
C ARG A 317 1.08 11.12 -26.66
N ASP A 318 0.37 11.25 -27.78
CA ASP A 318 -0.97 10.69 -27.91
C ASP A 318 -0.88 9.16 -28.02
N LYS A 319 -1.81 8.43 -27.38
CA LYS A 319 -1.86 6.96 -27.42
C LYS A 319 -2.02 6.41 -28.83
N SER A 320 -2.58 7.19 -29.75
CA SER A 320 -2.67 6.82 -31.18
C SER A 320 -1.32 6.63 -31.84
N ASP A 321 -0.26 7.24 -31.30
CA ASP A 321 1.10 7.16 -31.82
C ASP A 321 1.90 6.01 -31.20
N GLY A 322 1.26 5.18 -30.37
CA GLY A 322 1.87 4.08 -29.64
C GLY A 322 2.61 4.52 -28.37
N PRO A 323 3.05 3.55 -27.54
CA PRO A 323 3.79 3.83 -26.31
C PRO A 323 5.13 4.53 -26.60
N PRO A 324 5.62 5.39 -25.69
CA PRO A 324 6.91 6.05 -25.84
C PRO A 324 8.05 5.02 -25.86
N PRO A 325 9.17 5.32 -26.56
CA PRO A 325 10.29 4.39 -26.75
C PRO A 325 10.84 3.81 -25.44
N GLU A 326 10.80 4.59 -24.36
CA GLU A 326 11.24 4.22 -23.02
C GLU A 326 10.48 3.02 -22.42
N LEU A 327 9.25 2.75 -22.88
CA LEU A 327 8.45 1.59 -22.45
C LEU A 327 8.64 0.36 -23.36
N THR A 328 9.21 0.54 -24.54
CA THR A 328 9.34 -0.54 -25.55
C THR A 328 10.77 -1.06 -25.70
N GLY A 329 11.77 -0.32 -25.22
CA GLY A 329 13.18 -0.72 -25.26
C GLY A 329 13.55 -1.58 -24.05
N GLY A 330 13.53 -2.90 -24.22
CA GLY A 330 14.11 -3.89 -23.31
C GLY A 330 15.31 -4.58 -23.93
#